data_AF-A0A538JCI9-F1
#
_entry.id   AF-A0A538JCI9-F1
#
_cell.length_a   1.000
_cell.length_b   1.000
_cell.length_c   1.000
_cell.angle_alpha   90.00
_cell.angle_beta   90.00
_cell.angle_gamma   90.00
#
_symmetry.space_group_name_H-M   'P 1'
#
loop_
_entity.id
_entity.type
_entity.pdbx_description
1 polymer ?
#
loop_
_entity_poly.entity_id
_entity_poly.type
_entity_poly.pdbx_seq_one_letter_code
_entity_poly.pdbx_strand_id
1 'polypeptide(L)'
;MSPASLTPAEVAAMRKKAAADVLAAAAAHSLLTDQLHDLDALRRERALTDEESARQSELRLRLDEARRRHDGAHRRLRAISAFRPRAALTHLGRPRGR
;
A
#
# COMPACT_ATOMS: atom_id res chain seq x y z
N MET A 1 -23.37 3.40 6.14
CA MET A 1 -22.90 4.76 5.78
C MET A 1 -23.11 4.97 4.30
N SER A 2 -23.95 5.94 3.90
CA SER A 2 -24.13 6.26 2.48
C SER A 2 -22.86 6.92 1.92
N PRO A 3 -22.34 6.51 0.74
CA PRO A 3 -21.14 7.09 0.12
C PRO A 3 -21.31 8.55 -0.34
N ALA A 4 -22.48 9.16 -0.12
CA ALA A 4 -22.84 10.50 -0.54
C ALA A 4 -22.35 11.64 0.38
N SER A 5 -21.69 11.33 1.51
CA SER A 5 -21.47 12.30 2.59
C SER A 5 -20.01 12.66 2.89
N LEU A 6 -19.03 12.19 2.10
CA LEU A 6 -17.62 12.46 2.37
C LEU A 6 -17.23 13.89 1.97
N THR A 7 -16.75 14.66 2.94
CA THR A 7 -16.18 15.99 2.76
C THR A 7 -14.82 15.92 2.04
N PRO A 8 -14.36 17.01 1.40
CA PRO A 8 -13.03 17.06 0.82
C PRO A 8 -11.90 16.74 1.82
N ALA A 9 -12.04 17.16 3.08
CA ALA A 9 -11.06 16.90 4.13
C ALA A 9 -10.98 15.40 4.49
N GLU A 10 -12.12 14.72 4.60
CA GLU A 10 -12.16 13.28 4.84
C GLU A 10 -11.54 12.51 3.67
N VAL A 11 -11.82 12.90 2.42
CA VAL A 11 -11.19 12.30 1.25
C VAL A 11 -9.68 12.51 1.27
N ALA A 12 -9.20 13.71 1.62
CA ALA A 12 -7.77 14.00 1.74
C ALA A 12 -7.10 13.15 2.84
N ALA A 13 -7.75 13.00 4.00
CA ALA A 13 -7.27 12.15 5.09
C ALA A 13 -7.20 10.66 4.66
N MET A 14 -8.22 10.18 3.95
CA MET A 14 -8.24 8.82 3.40
C MET A 14 -7.11 8.60 2.38
N ARG A 15 -6.84 9.57 1.50
CA ARG A 15 -5.71 9.51 0.55
C ARG A 15 -4.37 9.47 1.27
N LYS A 16 -4.17 10.35 2.25
CA LYS A 16 -2.93 10.39 3.05
C LYS A 16 -2.69 9.06 3.75
N LYS A 17 -3.73 8.49 4.39
CA LYS A 17 -3.64 7.18 5.03
C LYS A 17 -3.31 6.07 4.03
N ALA A 18 -4.01 6.01 2.89
CA ALA A 18 -3.75 5.00 1.87
C ALA A 18 -2.34 5.12 1.27
N ALA A 19 -1.83 6.33 1.06
CA ALA A 19 -0.47 6.57 0.60
C ALA A 19 0.57 6.12 1.64
N ALA A 20 0.36 6.41 2.93
CA ALA A 20 1.21 5.92 4.01
C ALA A 20 1.22 4.38 4.08
N ASP A 21 0.03 3.75 3.95
CA ASP A 21 -0.11 2.29 3.93
C ASP A 21 0.68 1.68 2.74
N VAL A 22 0.67 2.30 1.56
CA VAL A 22 1.46 1.87 0.39
C VAL A 22 2.97 1.97 0.68
N LEU A 23 3.43 3.12 1.17
CA LEU A 23 4.85 3.34 1.46
C LEU A 23 5.37 2.37 2.53
N ALA A 24 4.60 2.14 3.59
CA ALA A 24 4.96 1.19 4.65
C ALA A 24 5.08 -0.24 4.10
N ALA A 25 4.13 -0.67 3.26
CA ALA A 25 4.17 -1.99 2.65
C ALA A 25 5.34 -2.15 1.66
N ALA A 26 5.66 -1.11 0.89
CA ALA A 26 6.82 -1.09 -0.01
C ALA A 26 8.14 -1.18 0.77
N ALA A 27 8.28 -0.41 1.85
CA ALA A 27 9.47 -0.46 2.71
C ALA A 27 9.66 -1.85 3.34
N ALA A 28 8.57 -2.45 3.84
CA ALA A 28 8.61 -3.81 4.36
C ALA A 28 9.01 -4.84 3.29
N HIS A 29 8.48 -4.72 2.08
CA HIS A 29 8.85 -5.59 0.97
C HIS A 29 10.35 -5.48 0.62
N SER A 30 10.90 -4.27 0.55
CA SER A 30 12.33 -4.04 0.28
C SER A 30 13.19 -4.72 1.34
N LEU A 31 12.92 -4.45 2.62
CA LEU A 31 13.68 -5.01 3.73
C LEU A 31 13.66 -6.55 3.73
N LEU A 32 12.50 -7.15 3.49
CA LEU A 32 12.35 -8.62 3.44
C LEU A 32 13.08 -9.23 2.25
N THR A 33 13.11 -8.52 1.11
CA THR A 33 13.83 -8.94 -0.08
C THR A 33 15.34 -8.92 0.16
N ASP A 34 15.86 -7.86 0.80
CA ASP A 34 17.27 -7.74 1.15
C ASP A 34 17.70 -8.87 2.10
N GLN A 35 16.92 -9.13 3.16
CA GLN A 35 17.19 -10.23 4.09
C GLN A 35 17.15 -11.62 3.44
N LEU A 36 16.24 -11.83 2.48
CA LEU A 36 16.21 -13.07 1.70
C LEU A 36 17.44 -13.18 0.79
N HIS A 37 17.87 -12.07 0.19
CA HIS A 37 19.06 -12.03 -0.64
C HIS A 37 20.31 -12.40 0.17
N ASP A 38 20.45 -11.89 1.39
CA ASP A 38 21.55 -12.22 2.30
C ASP A 38 21.59 -13.73 2.62
N LEU A 39 20.43 -14.33 2.91
CA LEU A 39 20.34 -15.79 3.16
C LEU A 39 20.64 -16.60 1.90
N ASP A 40 20.18 -16.15 0.74
CA ASP A 40 20.48 -16.81 -0.54
C ASP A 40 21.97 -16.68 -0.91
N ALA A 41 22.63 -15.59 -0.53
CA ALA A 41 24.08 -15.43 -0.67
C ALA A 41 24.82 -16.40 0.25
N LEU A 42 24.48 -16.45 1.55
CA LEU A 42 25.05 -17.40 2.50
C LEU A 42 24.89 -18.86 2.03
N ARG A 43 23.75 -19.20 1.44
CA ARG A 43 23.48 -20.54 0.90
C ARG A 43 24.42 -20.94 -0.25
N ARG A 44 24.96 -19.97 -0.99
CA ARG A 44 25.94 -20.24 -2.06
C ARG A 44 27.33 -20.55 -1.50
N GLU A 45 27.62 -20.05 -0.30
CA GLU A 45 28.90 -20.24 0.38
C GLU A 45 28.90 -21.50 1.24
N ARG A 46 27.78 -21.81 1.89
CA ARG A 46 27.62 -22.98 2.76
C ARG A 46 26.19 -23.48 2.85
N ALA A 47 26.03 -24.69 3.38
CA ALA A 47 24.71 -25.14 3.83
C ALA A 47 24.16 -24.19 4.91
N LEU A 48 22.87 -23.87 4.80
CA LEU A 48 22.15 -23.13 5.84
C LEU A 48 21.93 -24.02 7.05
N THR A 49 21.93 -23.42 8.24
CA THR A 49 21.46 -24.11 9.44
C THR A 49 19.94 -24.30 9.40
N ASP A 50 19.41 -25.14 10.29
CA ASP A 50 17.96 -25.32 10.42
C ASP A 50 17.26 -24.02 10.81
N GLU A 51 17.87 -23.21 11.68
CA GLU A 51 17.35 -21.90 12.08
C GLU A 51 17.32 -20.91 10.91
N GLU A 52 18.39 -20.87 10.09
CA GLU A 52 18.44 -20.02 8.90
C GLU A 52 17.43 -20.45 7.84
N SER A 53 17.24 -21.76 7.68
CA SER A 53 16.25 -22.33 6.76
C SER A 53 14.82 -22.03 7.21
N ALA A 54 14.55 -22.13 8.51
CA ALA A 54 13.27 -21.74 9.10
C ALA A 54 13.01 -20.24 8.92
N ARG A 55 14.03 -19.40 9.20
CA ARG A 55 13.96 -17.95 8.99
C ARG A 55 13.72 -17.60 7.51
N GLN A 56 14.40 -18.26 6.58
CA GLN A 56 14.17 -18.06 5.15
C GLN A 56 12.72 -18.34 4.77
N SER A 57 12.14 -19.41 5.32
CA SER A 57 10.74 -19.79 5.09
C SER A 57 9.77 -18.75 5.66
N GLU A 58 10.01 -18.26 6.88
CA GLU A 58 9.23 -17.19 7.49
C GLU A 58 9.29 -15.90 6.66
N LEU A 59 10.48 -15.50 6.22
CA LEU A 59 10.68 -14.30 5.41
C LEU A 59 9.93 -14.37 4.08
N ARG A 60 9.88 -15.53 3.43
CA ARG A 60 9.07 -15.73 2.21
C ARG A 60 7.58 -15.51 2.47
N LEU A 61 7.05 -16.09 3.55
CA LEU A 61 5.63 -15.90 3.93
C LEU A 61 5.32 -14.43 4.21
N ARG A 62 6.22 -13.74 4.91
CA ARG A 62 6.08 -12.31 5.23
C ARG A 62 6.20 -11.43 3.99
N LEU A 63 7.04 -11.79 3.03
CA LEU A 63 7.18 -11.07 1.76
C LEU A 63 5.88 -11.14 0.96
N ASP A 64 5.29 -12.33 0.86
CA ASP A 64 3.99 -12.52 0.21
C ASP A 64 2.88 -11.70 0.88
N GLU A 65 2.88 -11.63 2.21
CA GLU A 65 1.95 -10.79 2.94
C GLU A 65 2.18 -9.29 2.66
N ALA A 66 3.43 -8.83 2.69
CA ALA A 66 3.79 -7.45 2.38
C ALA A 66 3.33 -7.07 0.97
N ARG A 67 3.51 -7.96 -0.01
CA ARG A 67 3.04 -7.78 -1.40
C ARG A 67 1.52 -7.66 -1.46
N ARG A 68 0.78 -8.55 -0.80
CA ARG A 68 -0.70 -8.47 -0.74
C ARG A 68 -1.18 -7.15 -0.11
N ARG A 69 -0.53 -6.71 0.97
CA ARG A 69 -0.83 -5.43 1.64
C ARG A 69 -0.54 -4.24 0.73
N HIS A 70 0.60 -4.25 0.03
CA HIS A 70 0.96 -3.23 -0.95
C HIS A 70 -0.09 -3.13 -2.06
N ASP A 71 -0.44 -4.25 -2.69
CA ASP A 71 -1.41 -4.28 -3.78
C ASP A 71 -2.80 -3.81 -3.33
N GLY A 72 -3.22 -4.24 -2.13
CA GLY A 72 -4.47 -3.79 -1.52
C GLY A 72 -4.49 -2.28 -1.24
N ALA A 73 -3.40 -1.74 -0.67
CA ALA A 73 -3.26 -0.32 -0.38
C ALA A 73 -3.22 0.52 -1.67
N HIS A 74 -2.51 0.04 -2.70
CA HIS A 74 -2.42 0.70 -3.99
C HIS A 74 -3.77 0.72 -4.73
N ARG A 75 -4.52 -0.40 -4.74
CA ARG A 75 -5.89 -0.43 -5.27
C ARG A 75 -6.81 0.56 -4.55
N ARG A 76 -6.72 0.62 -3.21
CA ARG A 76 -7.49 1.57 -2.38
C ARG A 76 -7.12 3.02 -2.71
N LEU A 77 -5.83 3.33 -2.81
CA LEU A 77 -5.36 4.67 -3.16
C LEU A 77 -5.87 5.10 -4.55
N ARG A 78 -5.82 4.21 -5.55
CA ARG A 78 -6.38 4.48 -6.89
C ARG A 78 -7.88 4.77 -6.84
N ALA A 79 -8.64 3.96 -6.10
CA ALA A 79 -10.08 4.17 -5.94
C ALA A 79 -10.42 5.53 -5.29
N ILE A 80 -9.72 5.91 -4.21
CA ILE A 80 -9.94 7.20 -3.53
C ILE A 80 -9.47 8.39 -4.40
N SER A 81 -8.43 8.18 -5.21
CA SER A 81 -7.93 9.22 -6.12
C SER A 81 -8.88 9.49 -7.28
N ALA A 82 -9.58 8.45 -7.76
CA ALA A 82 -10.63 8.58 -8.76
C ALA A 82 -11.93 9.17 -8.19
N PHE A 83 -12.17 9.05 -6.87
CA PHE A 83 -13.33 9.64 -6.22
C PHE A 83 -13.32 11.16 -6.30
N ARG A 84 -14.39 11.73 -6.88
CA ARG A 84 -14.64 13.17 -6.90
C ARG A 84 -15.75 13.48 -5.88
N PRO A 85 -15.44 14.17 -4.77
CA PRO A 85 -16.46 14.55 -3.80
C PRO A 85 -17.46 15.51 -4.45
N ARG A 86 -18.76 15.33 -4.16
CA ARG A 86 -19.87 16.07 -4.77
C ARG A 86 -19.78 17.59 -4.56
N ALA A 87 -19.13 18.05 -3.48
CA ALA A 87 -18.86 19.45 -3.19
C ALA A 87 -17.85 20.13 -4.14
N ALA A 88 -17.03 19.36 -4.88
CA ALA A 88 -16.13 19.91 -5.89
C ALA A 88 -16.86 20.28 -7.21
N LEU A 89 -18.08 19.77 -7.41
CA LEU A 89 -18.87 20.00 -8.62
C LEU A 89 -19.72 21.29 -8.55
N THR A 90 -19.93 21.85 -7.36
CA THR A 90 -20.77 23.05 -7.15
C THR A 90 -20.08 24.37 -7.54
N HIS A 91 -18.78 24.36 -7.86
CA HIS A 91 -18.05 25.54 -8.34
C HIS A 91 -18.02 25.69 -9.87
N LEU A 92 -18.53 24.70 -10.63
CA LEU A 92 -18.61 24.76 -12.08
C LEU A 92 -20.03 25.20 -12.52
N GLY A 93 -20.23 26.51 -12.58
CA GLY A 93 -21.22 27.14 -13.46
C GLY A 93 -22.69 27.01 -13.04
N ARG A 94 -23.17 27.98 -12.27
CA ARG A 94 -24.54 28.48 -12.50
C ARG A 94 -24.41 29.50 -13.63
N PRO A 95 -24.85 29.23 -14.88
CA PRO A 95 -24.93 30.30 -15.87
C PRO A 95 -25.94 31.32 -15.33
N ARG A 96 -25.47 32.52 -15.02
CA ARG A 96 -26.36 33.67 -14.80
C ARG A 96 -26.94 34.02 -16.17
N GLY A 97 -28.06 33.39 -16.51
CA GLY A 97 -28.92 33.81 -17.61
C GLY A 97 -29.50 35.18 -17.27
N ARG A 98 -29.33 36.12 -18.20
CA ARG A 98 -29.89 37.48 -18.22
C ARG A 98 -31.40 37.45 -18.36
#